data_AF-A0A453FZV5-F1
#
_entry.id   AF-A0A453FZV5-F1
#
_cell.length_a   1.000
_cell.length_b   1.000
_cell.length_c   1.000
_cell.angle_alpha   90.00
_cell.angle_beta   90.00
_cell.angle_gamma   90.00
#
_symmetry.space_group_name_H-M   'P 1'
#
loop_
_entity.id
_entity.type
_entity.pdbx_description
1 polymer ?
#
loop_
_entity_poly.entity_id
_entity_poly.type
_entity_poly.pdbx_seq_one_letter_code
_entity_poly.pdbx_strand_id
1 'polypeptide(L)'
;MPNKIIFPWSLSIYLLVGDFKCKSVMHHFRRDQHYIPSHQYELLFPALQKLGAAPHDSHWYVLSLNLKAKRFEVLDSLHEEDSPSLIEHATRYMNAIKKAWLIAYKDSHKQIQDYELVYIDVLKQENGIDCGFFTLMFLELWNGKNNPAFTHDQVPALKKILTLRWLNHTHNKCKQWSHHLFGNNS
;
A
#
# COMPACT_ATOMS: atom_id res chain seq x y z
N MET A 1 11.58 15.98 3.25
CA MET A 1 10.58 14.90 3.29
C MET A 1 10.55 14.23 1.90
N PRO A 2 10.39 12.90 1.81
CA PRO A 2 9.32 12.22 2.51
C PRO A 2 9.82 11.43 3.72
N ASN A 3 9.19 11.70 4.86
CA ASN A 3 9.20 10.81 6.03
C ASN A 3 8.23 9.63 5.79
N LYS A 4 8.19 9.13 4.55
CA LYS A 4 7.24 8.15 4.03
C LYS A 4 7.97 7.16 3.14
N ILE A 5 7.83 5.87 3.44
CA ILE A 5 8.27 4.78 2.58
C ILE A 5 7.03 4.08 2.02
N ILE A 6 7.04 3.79 0.72
CA ILE A 6 6.05 2.91 0.09
C ILE A 6 6.75 1.60 -0.24
N PHE A 7 6.28 0.51 0.34
CA PHE A 7 6.82 -0.81 0.08
C PHE A 7 6.25 -1.42 -1.21
N PRO A 8 7.02 -2.28 -1.91
CA PRO A 8 6.47 -3.02 -3.03
C PRO A 8 5.46 -4.05 -2.53
N TRP A 9 4.38 -4.27 -3.28
CA TRP A 9 3.38 -5.29 -2.97
C TRP A 9 3.97 -6.71 -2.79
N SER A 10 5.06 -7.03 -3.48
CA SER A 10 5.73 -8.32 -3.32
C SER A 10 6.21 -8.57 -1.88
N LEU A 11 6.53 -7.52 -1.12
CA LEU A 11 6.85 -7.64 0.30
C LEU A 11 5.65 -8.17 1.09
N SER A 12 4.45 -7.69 0.77
CA SER A 12 3.18 -8.11 1.40
C SER A 12 2.94 -9.60 1.23
N ILE A 13 3.25 -10.15 0.06
CA ILE A 13 3.15 -11.60 -0.22
C ILE A 13 4.03 -12.38 0.75
N TYR A 14 5.32 -12.03 0.84
CA TYR A 14 6.27 -12.74 1.71
C TYR A 14 5.91 -12.63 3.19
N LEU A 15 5.45 -11.46 3.63
CA LEU A 15 4.98 -11.25 5.00
C LEU A 15 3.76 -12.12 5.32
N LEU A 16 2.76 -12.17 4.43
CA LEU A 16 1.52 -12.92 4.63
C LEU A 16 1.72 -14.44 4.60
N VAL A 17 2.69 -14.96 3.83
CA VAL A 17 3.06 -16.38 3.88
C VAL A 17 4.03 -16.72 5.01
N GLY A 18 4.50 -15.71 5.76
CA GLY A 18 5.38 -15.89 6.92
C GLY A 18 6.85 -16.15 6.58
N ASP A 19 7.29 -15.85 5.35
CA ASP A 19 8.69 -16.00 4.95
C ASP A 19 9.52 -14.77 5.34
N PHE A 20 9.82 -14.67 6.64
CA PHE A 20 10.58 -13.55 7.20
C PHE A 20 12.09 -13.61 6.91
N LYS A 21 12.59 -14.72 6.36
CA LYS A 21 14.01 -14.91 6.04
C LYS A 21 14.32 -14.66 4.57
N CYS A 22 13.31 -14.40 3.74
CA CYS A 22 13.54 -14.11 2.33
C CYS A 22 14.34 -12.81 2.16
N LYS A 23 15.12 -12.74 1.07
CA LYS A 23 15.94 -11.56 0.75
C LYS A 23 15.12 -10.28 0.70
N SER A 24 13.87 -10.36 0.22
CA SER A 24 12.98 -9.18 0.13
C SER A 24 12.64 -8.63 1.51
N VAL A 25 12.17 -9.45 2.45
CA VAL A 25 11.82 -9.00 3.81
C VAL A 25 13.04 -8.46 4.53
N MET A 26 14.15 -9.22 4.52
CA MET A 26 15.40 -8.77 5.17
C MET A 26 15.89 -7.44 4.58
N HIS A 27 15.82 -7.27 3.25
CA HIS A 27 16.22 -6.04 2.58
C HIS A 27 15.37 -4.84 3.00
N HIS A 28 14.04 -4.99 3.05
CA HIS A 28 13.11 -3.89 3.32
C HIS A 28 13.03 -3.49 4.80
N PHE A 29 13.33 -4.42 5.71
CA PHE A 29 13.41 -4.17 7.15
C PHE A 29 14.85 -3.92 7.65
N ARG A 30 15.86 -3.95 6.77
CA ARG A 30 17.26 -3.71 7.16
C ARG A 30 17.44 -2.37 7.85
N ARG A 31 18.49 -2.31 8.66
CA ARG A 31 18.98 -1.08 9.29
C ARG A 31 20.41 -0.85 8.84
N ASP A 32 20.63 0.22 8.09
CA ASP A 32 21.97 0.69 7.73
C ASP A 32 22.07 2.21 7.88
N GLN A 33 23.24 2.79 7.63
CA GLN A 33 23.48 4.23 7.84
C GLN A 33 22.60 5.14 6.97
N HIS A 34 22.06 4.63 5.85
CA HIS A 34 21.31 5.41 4.87
C HIS A 34 19.82 5.06 4.87
N TYR A 35 19.45 3.92 5.45
CA TYR A 35 18.09 3.39 5.42
C TYR A 35 17.71 2.80 6.78
N ILE A 36 16.84 3.53 7.47
CA ILE A 36 16.28 3.11 8.77
C ILE A 36 14.77 3.36 8.75
N PRO A 37 13.96 2.31 8.48
CA PRO A 37 12.50 2.35 8.56
C PRO A 37 11.95 3.04 9.82
N SER A 38 12.57 2.82 10.98
CA SER A 38 12.15 3.43 12.25
C SER A 38 12.36 4.95 12.32
N HIS A 39 13.09 5.56 11.39
CA HIS A 39 13.25 7.01 11.30
C HIS A 39 12.16 7.69 10.47
N GLN A 40 11.31 6.91 9.79
CA GLN A 40 10.19 7.42 9.03
C GLN A 40 9.01 7.75 9.93
N TYR A 41 8.03 8.47 9.39
CA TYR A 41 6.74 8.68 10.03
C TYR A 41 5.72 7.67 9.50
N GLU A 42 5.69 7.48 8.18
CA GLU A 42 4.74 6.59 7.51
C GLU A 42 5.47 5.47 6.77
N LEU A 43 4.95 4.26 6.91
CA LEU A 43 5.37 3.11 6.13
C LEU A 43 4.13 2.49 5.49
N LEU A 44 3.99 2.61 4.18
CA LEU A 44 2.81 2.17 3.45
C LEU A 44 3.03 0.81 2.82
N PHE A 45 2.09 -0.09 3.07
CA PHE A 45 2.09 -1.45 2.58
C PHE A 45 0.87 -1.70 1.70
N PRO A 46 1.03 -1.78 0.37
CA PRO A 46 -0.05 -2.20 -0.52
C PRO A 46 -0.47 -3.62 -0.18
N ALA A 47 -1.76 -3.87 -0.04
CA ALA A 47 -2.30 -5.18 0.30
C ALA A 47 -3.31 -5.63 -0.75
N LEU A 48 -3.29 -6.93 -1.05
CA LEU A 48 -4.25 -7.59 -1.94
C LEU A 48 -4.96 -8.69 -1.14
N GLN A 49 -6.23 -8.46 -0.85
CA GLN A 49 -7.10 -9.42 -0.18
C GLN A 49 -7.84 -10.24 -1.24
N LYS A 50 -7.87 -11.57 -1.11
CA LYS A 50 -8.79 -12.41 -1.89
C LYS A 50 -10.17 -12.36 -1.25
N LEU A 51 -11.19 -12.02 -2.04
CA LEU A 51 -12.59 -11.98 -1.62
C LEU A 51 -13.35 -13.25 -2.01
N GLY A 52 -12.86 -13.98 -3.02
CA GLY A 52 -13.52 -15.17 -3.54
C GLY A 52 -12.53 -16.15 -4.18
N ALA A 53 -13.09 -17.16 -4.83
CA ALA A 53 -12.31 -18.21 -5.50
C ALA A 53 -11.85 -17.79 -6.91
N ALA A 54 -12.53 -16.83 -7.55
CA ALA A 54 -12.16 -16.42 -8.90
C ALA A 54 -10.86 -15.59 -8.88
N PRO A 55 -10.04 -15.66 -9.95
CA PRO A 55 -8.80 -14.88 -10.04
C PRO A 55 -8.98 -13.36 -9.91
N HIS A 56 -10.17 -12.86 -10.23
CA HIS A 56 -10.51 -11.44 -10.19
C HIS A 56 -11.26 -11.02 -8.92
N ASP A 57 -11.60 -11.97 -8.03
CA ASP A 57 -12.25 -11.69 -6.75
C ASP A 57 -11.18 -11.27 -5.74
N SER A 58 -10.54 -10.14 -5.99
CA SER A 58 -9.51 -9.59 -5.12
C SER A 58 -9.66 -8.09 -4.99
N HIS A 59 -9.30 -7.59 -3.82
CA HIS A 59 -9.46 -6.19 -3.45
C HIS A 59 -8.14 -5.60 -2.98
N TRP A 60 -7.83 -4.41 -3.50
CA TRP A 60 -6.65 -3.65 -3.13
C TRP A 60 -6.98 -2.64 -2.04
N TYR A 61 -6.15 -2.60 -1.00
CA TYR A 61 -6.19 -1.58 0.04
C TYR A 61 -4.77 -1.25 0.50
N VAL A 62 -4.62 -0.25 1.37
CA VAL A 62 -3.32 0.09 1.99
C VAL A 62 -3.38 -0.15 3.49
N LEU A 63 -2.36 -0.80 4.02
CA LEU A 63 -2.07 -0.81 5.45
C LEU A 63 -0.92 0.19 5.70
N SER A 64 -1.19 1.29 6.40
CA SER A 64 -0.15 2.21 6.86
C SER A 64 0.33 1.82 8.26
N LEU A 65 1.63 1.87 8.50
CA LEU A 65 2.21 1.96 9.83
C LEU A 65 2.59 3.42 10.08
N ASN A 66 1.80 4.08 10.93
CA ASN A 66 2.00 5.46 11.33
C ASN A 66 2.79 5.48 12.66
N LEU A 67 4.11 5.65 12.54
CA LEU A 67 5.02 5.67 13.69
C LEU A 67 4.84 6.93 14.56
N LYS A 68 4.27 8.01 14.01
CA LYS A 68 4.02 9.25 14.75
C LYS A 68 2.76 9.13 15.62
N ALA A 69 1.69 8.57 15.07
CA ALA A 69 0.42 8.34 15.75
C ALA A 69 0.40 7.01 16.54
N LYS A 70 1.44 6.18 16.42
CA LYS A 70 1.61 4.90 17.11
C LYS A 70 0.49 3.88 16.84
N ARG A 71 0.11 3.75 15.57
CA ARG A 71 -0.97 2.85 15.13
C ARG A 71 -0.74 2.32 13.73
N PHE A 72 -1.47 1.27 13.39
CA PHE A 72 -1.70 0.85 12.03
C PHE A 72 -3.00 1.45 11.51
N GLU A 73 -3.05 1.79 10.23
CA GLU A 73 -4.19 2.46 9.61
C GLU A 73 -4.61 1.69 8.35
N VAL A 74 -5.88 1.32 8.26
CA VAL A 74 -6.46 0.69 7.08
C VAL A 74 -7.09 1.76 6.21
N LEU A 75 -6.62 1.87 4.97
CA LEU A 75 -7.17 2.75 3.94
C LEU A 75 -7.79 1.86 2.86
N ASP A 76 -9.11 1.69 2.91
CA ASP A 76 -9.87 0.77 2.06
C ASP A 76 -11.02 1.54 1.38
N SER A 77 -11.13 1.42 0.05
CA SER A 77 -12.16 2.09 -0.74
C SER A 77 -13.45 1.29 -0.90
N LEU A 78 -13.50 0.01 -0.54
CA LEU A 78 -14.63 -0.89 -0.79
C LEU A 78 -15.42 -1.24 0.48
N HIS A 79 -14.72 -1.63 1.55
CA HIS A 79 -15.38 -2.14 2.74
C HIS A 79 -15.71 -1.02 3.72
N GLU A 80 -16.72 -1.25 4.56
CA GLU A 80 -16.96 -0.46 5.77
C GLU A 80 -16.08 -0.91 6.94
N GLU A 81 -16.03 -0.10 8.00
CA GLU A 81 -15.17 -0.31 9.18
C GLU A 81 -15.37 -1.68 9.84
N ASP A 82 -16.61 -2.15 9.91
CA ASP A 82 -17.00 -3.37 10.61
C ASP A 82 -16.88 -4.65 9.77
N SER A 83 -16.35 -4.56 8.55
CA SER A 83 -16.19 -5.69 7.64
C SER A 83 -15.30 -6.79 8.26
N PRO A 84 -15.87 -7.96 8.64
CA PRO A 84 -15.11 -8.98 9.35
C PRO A 84 -13.95 -9.55 8.52
N SER A 85 -14.15 -9.68 7.21
CA SER A 85 -13.14 -10.22 6.29
C SER A 85 -11.94 -9.27 6.16
N LEU A 86 -12.18 -7.96 6.09
CA LEU A 86 -11.14 -6.93 6.06
C LEU A 86 -10.39 -6.91 7.40
N ILE A 87 -11.11 -6.90 8.52
CA ILE A 87 -10.52 -6.90 9.87
C ILE A 87 -9.61 -8.12 10.05
N GLU A 88 -10.06 -9.32 9.68
CA GLU A 88 -9.26 -10.54 9.76
C GLU A 88 -7.98 -10.42 8.90
N HIS A 89 -8.13 -10.02 7.64
CA HIS A 89 -7.01 -9.91 6.71
C HIS A 89 -5.99 -8.86 7.15
N ALA A 90 -6.44 -7.66 7.50
CA ALA A 90 -5.62 -6.55 7.96
C ALA A 90 -4.93 -6.86 9.30
N THR A 91 -5.63 -7.52 10.24
CA THR A 91 -5.04 -7.96 11.51
C THR A 91 -3.93 -8.98 11.29
N ARG A 92 -4.18 -9.99 10.44
CA ARG A 92 -3.15 -10.97 10.08
C ARG A 92 -1.94 -10.28 9.44
N TYR A 93 -2.18 -9.31 8.56
CA TYR A 93 -1.09 -8.61 7.89
C TYR A 93 -0.29 -7.71 8.85
N MET A 94 -0.98 -6.96 9.72
CA MET A 94 -0.38 -6.18 10.80
C MET A 94 0.51 -7.06 11.68
N ASN A 95 0.02 -8.23 12.11
CA ASN A 95 0.79 -9.15 12.95
C ASN A 95 2.05 -9.68 12.23
N ALA A 96 1.98 -9.91 10.93
CA ALA A 96 3.16 -10.26 10.14
C ALA A 96 4.20 -9.12 10.10
N ILE A 97 3.75 -7.86 9.93
CA ILE A 97 4.63 -6.69 10.00
C ILE A 97 5.24 -6.54 11.39
N LYS A 98 4.44 -6.67 12.46
CA LYS A 98 4.92 -6.66 13.85
C LYS A 98 5.99 -7.72 14.10
N LYS A 99 5.80 -8.93 13.56
CA LYS A 99 6.79 -10.03 13.66
C LYS A 99 8.07 -9.73 12.88
N ALA A 100 7.97 -9.24 11.65
CA ALA A 100 9.13 -8.82 10.86
C ALA A 100 9.90 -7.68 11.56
N TRP A 101 9.17 -6.73 12.13
CA TRP A 101 9.73 -5.65 12.93
C TRP A 101 10.45 -6.17 14.17
N LEU A 102 9.84 -7.08 14.94
CA LEU A 102 10.45 -7.66 16.12
C LEU A 102 11.77 -8.37 15.78
N ILE A 103 11.81 -9.11 14.66
CA ILE A 103 13.04 -9.78 14.21
C ILE A 103 14.14 -8.76 13.88
N ALA A 104 13.81 -7.71 13.13
CA ALA A 104 14.79 -6.74 12.64
C ALA A 104 15.16 -5.65 13.67
N TYR A 105 14.28 -5.37 14.64
CA TYR A 105 14.35 -4.24 15.56
C TYR A 105 14.20 -4.66 17.03
N LYS A 106 14.49 -5.91 17.41
CA LYS A 106 14.35 -6.39 18.81
C LYS A 106 15.00 -5.46 19.85
N ASP A 107 16.16 -4.88 19.53
CA ASP A 107 16.93 -4.02 20.44
C ASP A 107 16.67 -2.51 20.21
N SER A 108 15.69 -2.18 19.37
CA SER A 108 15.31 -0.78 19.08
C SER A 108 14.42 -0.22 20.18
N HIS A 109 14.61 1.05 20.53
CA HIS A 109 13.66 1.78 21.40
C HIS A 109 12.31 2.05 20.73
N LYS A 110 12.23 1.97 19.40
CA LYS A 110 10.98 2.11 18.64
C LYS A 110 10.38 0.73 18.37
N GLN A 111 9.52 0.30 19.29
CA GLN A 111 8.68 -0.90 19.15
C GLN A 111 7.29 -0.54 18.65
N ILE A 112 6.67 -1.50 17.96
CA ILE A 112 5.33 -1.36 17.36
C ILE A 112 4.36 -2.46 17.82
N GLN A 113 4.76 -3.28 18.81
CA GLN A 113 3.98 -4.46 19.23
C GLN A 113 2.62 -4.07 19.82
N ASP A 114 2.58 -2.95 20.54
CA ASP A 114 1.36 -2.44 21.20
C ASP A 114 0.50 -1.56 20.28
N TYR A 115 0.90 -1.37 19.01
CA TYR A 115 0.15 -0.52 18.09
C TYR A 115 -1.12 -1.22 17.65
N GLU A 116 -2.24 -0.53 17.75
CA GLU A 116 -3.55 -1.06 17.36
C GLU A 116 -3.84 -0.81 15.87
N LEU A 117 -4.80 -1.55 15.34
CA LEU A 117 -5.33 -1.36 14.00
C LEU A 117 -6.50 -0.38 14.06
N VAL A 118 -6.44 0.68 13.27
CA VAL A 118 -7.50 1.69 13.15
C VAL A 118 -7.96 1.75 11.70
N TYR A 119 -9.26 1.88 11.50
CA TYR A 119 -9.83 2.11 10.19
C TYR A 119 -9.90 3.61 9.91
N ILE A 120 -9.53 4.03 8.69
CA ILE A 120 -9.62 5.43 8.26
C ILE A 120 -10.73 5.53 7.22
N ASP A 121 -11.74 6.36 7.52
CA ASP A 121 -12.83 6.66 6.61
C ASP A 121 -12.34 7.51 5.44
N VAL A 122 -11.89 6.84 4.38
CA VAL A 122 -11.45 7.42 3.11
C VAL A 122 -12.55 7.35 2.07
N LEU A 123 -12.40 8.12 0.99
CA LEU A 123 -13.34 8.10 -0.13
C LEU A 123 -13.56 6.66 -0.64
N LYS A 124 -14.82 6.25 -0.68
CA LYS A 124 -15.24 4.94 -1.19
C LYS A 124 -15.25 4.91 -2.71
N GLN A 125 -15.10 3.73 -3.29
CA GLN A 125 -15.32 3.52 -4.71
C GLN A 125 -16.80 3.21 -4.96
N GLU A 126 -17.34 3.71 -6.07
CA GLU A 126 -18.75 3.45 -6.46
C GLU A 126 -18.90 2.19 -7.32
N ASN A 127 -17.79 1.53 -7.67
CA ASN A 127 -17.77 0.36 -8.55
C ASN A 127 -16.82 -0.72 -8.03
N GLY A 128 -16.92 -1.95 -8.55
CA GLY A 128 -16.09 -3.08 -8.09
C GLY A 128 -14.68 -3.18 -8.69
N ILE A 129 -14.24 -2.23 -9.52
CA ILE A 129 -13.01 -2.38 -10.33
C ILE A 129 -11.92 -1.35 -10.03
N ASP A 130 -12.25 -0.29 -9.29
CA ASP A 130 -11.36 0.85 -9.09
C ASP A 130 -10.44 0.75 -7.88
N CYS A 131 -10.53 -0.31 -7.07
CA CYS A 131 -9.74 -0.47 -5.85
C CYS A 131 -8.23 -0.30 -6.05
N GLY A 132 -7.70 -0.79 -7.19
CA GLY A 132 -6.30 -0.61 -7.55
C GLY A 132 -5.93 0.86 -7.77
N PHE A 133 -6.80 1.63 -8.42
CA PHE A 133 -6.60 3.06 -8.60
C PHE A 133 -6.69 3.82 -7.27
N PHE A 134 -7.72 3.55 -6.45
CA PHE A 134 -7.87 4.18 -5.14
C PHE A 134 -6.66 3.88 -4.23
N THR A 135 -6.19 2.63 -4.22
CA THR A 135 -4.95 2.24 -3.53
C THR A 135 -3.76 3.07 -3.97
N LEU A 136 -3.57 3.30 -5.28
CA LEU A 136 -2.49 4.16 -5.78
C LEU A 136 -2.62 5.60 -5.30
N MET A 137 -3.84 6.15 -5.31
CA MET A 137 -4.12 7.48 -4.78
C MET A 137 -3.84 7.58 -3.28
N PHE A 138 -4.19 6.55 -2.50
CA PHE A 138 -3.88 6.49 -1.07
C PHE A 138 -2.37 6.44 -0.83
N LEU A 139 -1.62 5.64 -1.60
CA LEU A 139 -0.17 5.58 -1.52
C LEU A 139 0.49 6.94 -1.82
N GLU A 140 0.00 7.65 -2.86
CA GLU A 140 0.54 8.95 -3.26
C GLU A 140 0.19 10.04 -2.25
N LEU A 141 -1.08 10.14 -1.85
CA LEU A 141 -1.61 11.29 -1.11
C LEU A 141 -1.64 11.13 0.42
N TRP A 142 -1.66 9.91 0.95
CA TRP A 142 -1.71 9.72 2.41
C TRP A 142 -0.46 10.28 3.08
N ASN A 143 -0.68 11.04 4.16
CA ASN A 143 0.36 11.70 4.94
C ASN A 143 0.25 11.44 6.46
N GLY A 144 -0.58 10.48 6.87
CA GLY A 144 -0.82 10.13 8.27
C GLY A 144 -1.73 11.09 9.04
N LYS A 145 -2.36 12.07 8.36
CA LYS A 145 -3.18 13.10 9.02
C LYS A 145 -4.46 13.47 8.26
N ASN A 146 -4.35 13.76 6.96
CA ASN A 146 -5.46 14.26 6.16
C ASN A 146 -5.90 13.18 5.17
N ASN A 147 -7.22 13.04 5.00
CA ASN A 147 -7.77 12.19 3.96
C ASN A 147 -7.27 12.62 2.57
N PRO A 148 -6.97 11.66 1.68
CA PRO A 148 -6.61 11.93 0.29
C PRO A 148 -7.67 12.83 -0.37
N ALA A 149 -7.24 14.01 -0.83
CA ALA A 149 -8.13 15.01 -1.40
C ALA A 149 -8.36 14.78 -2.90
N PHE A 150 -9.36 13.97 -3.24
CA PHE A 150 -9.92 13.85 -4.59
C PHE A 150 -11.40 13.48 -4.51
N THR A 151 -12.14 13.64 -5.62
CA THR A 151 -13.57 13.30 -5.72
C THR A 151 -13.85 12.28 -6.81
N HIS A 152 -15.05 11.68 -6.81
CA HIS A 152 -15.51 10.75 -7.84
C HIS A 152 -15.42 11.34 -9.25
N ASP A 153 -15.85 12.59 -9.43
CA ASP A 153 -15.80 13.30 -10.72
C ASP A 153 -14.37 13.43 -11.27
N GLN A 154 -13.37 13.44 -10.40
CA GLN A 154 -11.96 13.55 -10.79
C GLN A 154 -11.35 12.20 -11.16
N VAL A 155 -11.93 11.06 -10.74
CA VAL A 155 -11.37 9.72 -10.96
C VAL A 155 -11.06 9.45 -12.44
N PRO A 156 -11.95 9.72 -13.42
CA PRO A 156 -11.64 9.47 -14.83
C PRO A 156 -10.46 10.29 -15.34
N ALA A 157 -10.34 11.55 -14.92
CA ALA A 157 -9.24 12.43 -15.31
C ALA A 157 -7.92 12.00 -14.66
N LEU A 158 -7.94 11.69 -13.37
CA LEU A 158 -6.77 11.25 -12.62
C LEU A 158 -6.22 9.92 -13.16
N LYS A 159 -7.07 8.97 -13.55
CA LYS A 159 -6.65 7.74 -14.24
C LYS A 159 -5.86 8.05 -15.51
N LYS A 160 -6.39 8.93 -16.38
CA LYS A 160 -5.70 9.35 -17.62
C LYS A 160 -4.35 9.99 -17.33
N ILE A 161 -4.30 10.88 -16.33
CA ILE A 161 -3.07 11.55 -15.90
C ILE A 161 -2.04 10.52 -15.40
N LEU A 162 -2.45 9.58 -14.55
CA LEU A 162 -1.58 8.56 -13.98
C LEU A 162 -1.03 7.64 -15.06
N THR A 163 -1.89 7.17 -15.97
CA THR A 163 -1.48 6.36 -17.14
C THR A 163 -0.48 7.14 -18.00
N LEU A 164 -0.74 8.41 -18.31
CA LEU A 164 0.17 9.24 -19.10
C LEU A 164 1.52 9.44 -18.39
N ARG A 165 1.53 9.64 -17.07
CA ARG A 165 2.76 9.73 -16.27
C ARG A 165 3.58 8.45 -16.36
N TRP A 166 2.95 7.29 -16.25
CA TRP A 166 3.63 6.00 -16.34
C TRP A 166 4.18 5.72 -17.74
N LEU A 167 3.38 5.99 -18.78
CA LEU A 167 3.80 5.82 -20.17
C LEU A 167 5.03 6.69 -20.49
N ASN A 168 5.07 7.92 -19.98
CA ASN A 168 6.19 8.84 -20.16
C ASN A 168 7.32 8.70 -19.13
N HIS A 169 7.21 7.80 -18.15
CA HIS A 169 8.21 7.67 -17.10
C HIS A 169 9.56 7.22 -17.68
N THR A 170 10.67 7.79 -17.18
CA THR A 170 12.03 7.48 -17.70
C THR A 170 12.37 5.99 -17.57
N HIS A 171 11.92 5.35 -16.49
CA HIS A 171 12.03 3.91 -16.26
C HIS A 171 11.03 3.02 -17.02
N ASN A 172 10.05 3.60 -17.75
CA ASN A 172 9.20 2.79 -18.63
C ASN A 172 10.07 2.19 -19.75
N LYS A 173 10.11 0.86 -19.81
CA LYS A 173 10.89 0.10 -20.81
C LYS A 173 10.16 -0.02 -22.15
N CYS A 174 8.84 0.16 -22.17
CA CYS A 174 8.06 0.15 -23.41
C CYS A 174 8.16 1.52 -24.10
N LYS A 175 9.26 1.79 -24.80
CA LYS A 175 9.53 3.10 -25.43
C LYS A 175 8.62 3.40 -26.63
N GLN A 176 8.09 2.36 -27.28
CA GLN A 176 7.19 2.48 -28.44
C GLN A 176 5.71 2.40 -28.04
N TRP A 177 5.38 2.69 -26.78
CA TRP A 177 4.01 2.60 -26.29
C TRP A 177 3.02 3.42 -27.14
N SER A 178 3.44 4.57 -27.66
CA SER A 178 2.60 5.42 -28.51
C SER A 178 2.26 4.75 -29.85
N HIS A 179 3.23 4.06 -30.46
CA HIS A 179 3.01 3.25 -31.65
C HIS A 179 2.07 2.07 -31.36
N HIS A 180 2.22 1.39 -30.23
CA HIS A 180 1.32 0.27 -29.87
C HIS A 180 -0.12 0.70 -29.58
N LEU A 181 -0.33 1.92 -29.05
CA LEU A 181 -1.66 2.42 -28.74
C LEU A 181 -2.34 3.15 -29.91
N PHE A 182 -1.58 3.79 -30.79
CA PHE A 182 -2.12 4.67 -31.84
C PHE A 182 -1.69 4.31 -33.27
N GLY A 183 -0.78 3.36 -33.45
CA GLY A 183 -0.13 3.04 -34.73
C GLY A 183 -0.93 2.21 -35.73
N ASN A 184 -2.20 1.91 -35.47
CA ASN A 184 -3.07 1.17 -36.40
C ASN A 184 -4.19 2.02 -37.03
N ASN A 185 -4.13 3.35 -36.92
CA ASN A 185 -5.02 4.24 -37.67
C ASN A 185 -4.21 4.89 -38.82
N SER A 186 -4.08 4.17 -39.94
CA SER A 186 -3.74 4.71 -41.26
C SER A 186 -4.69 4.11 -42.28
#